data_AF-A0A960XMQ0-F1
#
_entry.id   AF-A0A960XMQ0-F1
#
_cell.length_a   1.000
_cell.length_b   1.000
_cell.length_c   1.000
_cell.angle_alpha   90.00
_cell.angle_beta   90.00
_cell.angle_gamma   90.00
#
_symmetry.space_group_name_H-M   'P 1'
#
loop_
_entity.id
_entity.type
_entity.pdbx_description
1 polymer ?
#
loop_
_entity_poly.entity_id
_entity_poly.type
_entity_poly.pdbx_seq_one_letter_code
_entity_poly.pdbx_strand_id
1 'polypeptide(L)' 'MQSVAIELTIILALVLFNGIFAMTEIAVVSSRKSRLKEMAAAGGRGAASALRLAASPGRFLATV' A
#
# COMPACT_ATOMS: atom_id res chain seq x y z
N MET A 1 28.86 -18.13 -10.60
CA MET A 1 28.86 -16.66 -10.63
C MET A 1 27.64 -16.09 -11.37
N GLN A 2 27.26 -16.60 -12.55
CA GLN A 2 26.05 -16.14 -13.27
C GLN A 2 24.74 -16.36 -12.47
N SER A 3 24.60 -17.49 -11.76
CA SER A 3 23.41 -17.77 -10.94
C SER A 3 23.23 -16.80 -9.76
N VAL A 4 24.33 -16.39 -9.13
CA VAL A 4 24.33 -15.48 -7.97
C VAL A 4 23.78 -14.10 -8.33
N ALA A 5 24.10 -13.59 -9.52
CA ALA A 5 23.57 -12.32 -10.01
C ALA A 5 22.04 -12.38 -10.23
N ILE A 6 21.54 -13.52 -10.74
CA ILE A 6 20.10 -13.75 -10.95
C ILE A 6 19.37 -13.86 -9.61
N GLU A 7 19.92 -14.63 -8.66
CA GLU A 7 19.37 -14.78 -7.31
C GLU A 7 19.27 -13.43 -6.59
N LEU A 8 20.34 -12.62 -6.62
CA LEU A 8 20.34 -11.26 -6.06
C LEU A 8 19.29 -10.37 -6.71
N THR A 9 19.12 -10.46 -8.03
CA THR A 9 18.11 -9.67 -8.76
C THR A 9 16.70 -10.06 -8.32
N ILE A 10 16.42 -11.36 -8.20
CA ILE A 10 15.12 -11.87 -7.76
C ILE A 10 14.84 -11.45 -6.32
N ILE A 11 15.81 -11.61 -5.41
CA ILE A 11 15.67 -11.19 -4.01
C ILE A 11 15.40 -9.69 -3.93
N LEU A 12 16.17 -8.87 -4.65
CA LEU A 12 15.99 -7.42 -4.66
C LEU A 12 14.60 -7.04 -5.19
N ALA A 13 14.14 -7.67 -6.27
CA ALA A 13 12.81 -7.46 -6.80
C ALA A 13 11.72 -7.82 -5.77
N LEU A 14 11.84 -8.97 -5.12
CA LEU A 14 10.89 -9.42 -4.10
C LEU A 14 10.86 -8.49 -2.89
N VAL A 15 12.02 -8.00 -2.43
CA VAL A 15 12.13 -7.03 -1.34
C VAL A 15 11.46 -5.71 -1.72
N LEU A 16 11.72 -5.20 -2.93
CA LEU A 16 11.10 -3.97 -3.42
C LEU A 16 9.59 -4.11 -3.54
N PHE A 17 9.09 -5.22 -4.08
CA PHE A 17 7.65 -5.48 -4.15
C PHE A 17 7.02 -5.52 -2.77
N ASN A 18 7.61 -6.26 -1.82
CA ASN A 18 7.14 -6.28 -0.43
C ASN A 18 7.16 -4.88 0.20
N GLY A 19 8.21 -4.09 -0.04
CA GLY A 19 8.32 -2.71 0.41
C GLY A 19 7.22 -1.80 -0.16
N ILE A 20 6.90 -1.93 -1.45
CA ILE A 20 5.83 -1.16 -2.11
C ILE A 20 4.47 -1.55 -1.53
N PHE A 21 4.21 -2.84 -1.33
CA PHE A 21 2.95 -3.30 -0.72
C PHE A 21 2.80 -2.80 0.72
N ALA A 22 3.85 -2.90 1.53
CA ALA A 22 3.89 -2.36 2.89
C ALA A 22 3.67 -0.83 2.92
N MET A 23 4.32 -0.11 2.02
CA MET A 23 4.22 1.35 1.92
C MET A 23 2.81 1.80 1.52
N THR A 24 2.11 1.02 0.70
CA THR A 24 0.74 1.34 0.27
C THR A 24 -0.23 1.34 1.46
N GLU A 25 -0.14 0.37 2.37
CA GLU A 25 -1.00 0.35 3.57
C GLU A 25 -0.66 1.51 4.51
N ILE A 26 0.63 1.76 4.74
CA ILE A 26 1.10 2.88 5.57
C ILE A 26 0.67 4.23 4.98
N ALA A 27 0.74 4.41 3.67
CA ALA A 27 0.28 5.62 2.98
C ALA A 27 -1.21 5.87 3.20
N VAL A 28 -2.04 4.82 3.18
CA VAL A 28 -3.48 4.94 3.44
C VAL A 28 -3.76 5.24 4.92
N VAL A 29 -3.08 4.59 5.86
CA VAL A 29 -3.28 4.79 7.31
C VAL A 29 -2.74 6.15 7.78
N SER A 30 -1.65 6.64 7.19
CA SER A 30 -1.05 7.95 7.48
C SER A 30 -1.76 9.12 6.78
N SER A 31 -2.62 8.84 5.79
CA SER A 31 -3.35 9.89 5.09
C SER A 31 -4.33 10.62 6.01
N ARG A 32 -4.38 11.95 5.89
CA ARG A 32 -5.28 12.80 6.68
C ARG A 32 -6.74 12.48 6.37
N LYS A 33 -7.42 11.83 7.32
CA LYS A 33 -8.83 11.41 7.20
C LYS A 33 -9.79 12.55 6.82
N SER A 34 -9.55 13.77 7.31
CA SER A 34 -10.37 14.95 6.96
C SER A 34 -10.36 15.25 5.47
N ARG A 35 -9.16 15.28 4.86
CA ARG A 35 -8.99 15.55 3.43
C ARG A 35 -9.56 14.43 2.56
N LEU A 36 -9.41 13.17 3.01
CA LEU A 36 -10.03 12.00 2.36
C LEU A 36 -11.56 12.09 2.36
N LYS A 37 -12.18 12.54 3.46
CA LYS A 37 -13.63 12.76 3.53
C LYS A 37 -14.10 13.84 2.57
N GLU A 38 -13.40 14.97 2.49
CA GLU A 38 -13.70 16.04 1.54
C GLU A 38 -13.61 15.56 0.08
N MET A 39 -12.54 14.84 -0.27
CA MET A 39 -12.36 14.27 -1.61
C MET A 39 -13.41 13.21 -1.94
N ALA A 40 -13.84 12.41 -0.97
CA ALA A 40 -14.92 11.44 -1.15
C ALA A 40 -16.28 12.13 -1.34
N ALA A 41 -16.55 13.19 -0.58
CA ALA A 41 -17.76 14.00 -0.70
C ALA A 41 -17.83 14.73 -2.06
N ALA A 42 -16.69 15.11 -2.64
CA ALA A 42 -16.57 15.67 -3.98
C ALA A 42 -16.72 14.64 -5.12
N GLY A 43 -17.09 13.38 -4.82
CA GLY A 43 -17.30 12.32 -5.82
C GLY A 43 -16.07 11.46 -6.11
N GLY A 44 -14.98 11.62 -5.36
CA GLY A 44 -13.75 10.84 -5.50
C GLY A 44 -13.91 9.39 -5.05
N ARG A 45 -14.20 8.48 -5.97
CA ARG A 45 -14.33 7.03 -5.71
C ARG A 45 -13.10 6.42 -5.03
N GLY A 46 -11.90 6.84 -5.43
CA GLY A 46 -10.65 6.39 -4.80
C GLY A 46 -10.50 6.87 -3.35
N ALA A 47 -10.92 8.09 -3.05
CA ALA A 47 -10.90 8.64 -1.70
C ALA A 47 -11.92 7.94 -0.79
N ALA A 48 -13.10 7.58 -1.31
CA ALA A 48 -14.08 6.79 -0.58
C ALA A 48 -13.54 5.39 -0.23
N SER A 49 -12.89 4.71 -1.18
CA SER A 49 -12.26 3.41 -0.95
C SER A 49 -11.13 3.49 0.07
N ALA A 50 -10.24 4.49 -0.03
CA ALA A 50 -9.16 4.71 0.93
C ALA A 50 -9.70 5.06 2.33
N LEU A 51 -10.78 5.84 2.44
CA LEU A 51 -11.44 6.14 3.71
C LEU A 51 -12.04 4.88 4.36
N ARG A 52 -12.66 4.01 3.55
CA ARG A 52 -13.20 2.72 4.01
C ARG A 52 -12.07 1.79 4.47
N LEU A 53 -10.94 1.80 3.78
CA LEU A 53 -9.78 0.99 4.14
C LEU A 53 -9.10 1.50 5.42
N ALA A 54 -8.97 2.82 5.57
CA ALA A 54 -8.44 3.47 6.77
C ALA A 54 -9.36 3.33 8.01
N ALA A 55 -10.61 2.88 7.84
CA ALA A 55 -11.55 2.58 8.93
C ALA A 55 -11.35 1.17 9.52
N SER A 56 -10.64 0.28 8.82
CA SER A 56 -10.31 -1.07 9.30
C SER A 56 -8.83 -1.39 9.04
N PRO A 57 -7.90 -0.69 9.71
CA PRO A 57 -6.47 -0.95 9.56
C PRO A 57 -6.15 -2.39 9.99
N GLY A 58 -5.33 -3.11 9.19
CA GLY A 58 -4.90 -4.48 9.49
C GLY A 58 -5.53 -5.59 8.66
N ARG A 59 -6.51 -5.31 7.80
CA ARG A 59 -7.09 -6.32 6.87
C ARG A 59 -6.42 -6.33 5.49
N PHE A 60 -5.55 -5.37 5.17
CA PHE A 60 -4.98 -5.25 3.82
C PHE A 60 -3.69 -6.07 3.61
N LEU A 61 -2.84 -6.21 4.64
CA LEU A 61 -1.57 -6.97 4.55
C LEU A 61 -1.51 -8.25 5.39
N ALA A 62 -2.58 -8.67 6.06
CA ALA A 62 -2.59 -9.94 6.81
C ALA A 62 -2.47 -11.21 5.93
N THR A 63 -2.21 -11.06 4.63
CA THR A 63 -2.15 -12.15 3.64
C THR A 63 -0.79 -12.24 2.93
N VAL A 64 0.17 -11.34 3.21
CA VAL A 64 1.56 -11.45 2.72
C VAL A 64 2.48 -12.04 3.75
#